data_AF-A0A1Q3U4G2-F1
#
_entry.id   AF-A0A1Q3U4G2-F1
#
_cell.length_a   1.000
_cell.length_b   1.000
_cell.length_c   1.000
_cell.angle_alpha   90.00
_cell.angle_beta   90.00
_cell.angle_gamma   90.00
#
_symmetry.space_group_name_H-M   'P 1'
#
loop_
_entity.id
_entity.type
_entity.pdbx_description
1 polymer ?
#
loop_
_entity_poly.entity_id
_entity_poly.type
_entity_poly.pdbx_seq_one_letter_code
_entity_poly.pdbx_strand_id
1 'polypeptide(L)'
;MLVILMKPNTPVMKGYVPVEIPVKRYIKAYIESNLGLPIKLGRQSRSLIIEKLHDYLEKKEPTKHSTSREYPVTIKVYITFAQYRNIGDTLSSTNIRNFNIFCETLIKEKYYNLMNDAWEVLPGFECHLPSIRKKLGIDIEAWSDDSMKKDYYRYRKRKGLRLLNRKERSHLKMSALHLPFL
;
A
#
# COMPACT_ATOMS: atom_id res chain seq x y z
N MET A 1 7.89 -34.74 -16.48
CA MET A 1 9.12 -33.95 -16.31
C MET A 1 8.79 -32.77 -15.40
N LEU A 2 9.17 -32.85 -14.12
CA LEU A 2 8.82 -31.85 -13.10
C LEU A 2 9.91 -30.75 -13.08
N VAL A 3 9.58 -29.54 -13.54
CA VAL A 3 10.49 -28.39 -13.47
C VAL A 3 10.36 -27.78 -12.09
N ILE A 4 11.31 -28.08 -11.21
CA ILE A 4 11.46 -27.41 -9.92
C ILE A 4 12.07 -26.03 -10.21
N LEU A 5 11.22 -25.00 -10.27
CA LEU A 5 11.65 -23.61 -10.29
C LEU A 5 12.33 -23.28 -8.94
N MET A 6 13.66 -23.40 -8.91
CA MET A 6 14.45 -22.89 -7.79
C MET A 6 14.21 -21.39 -7.68
N LYS A 7 13.71 -20.94 -6.52
CA LYS A 7 13.59 -19.50 -6.23
C LYS A 7 14.95 -18.83 -6.41
N PRO A 8 15.03 -17.65 -7.04
CA PRO A 8 16.30 -16.94 -7.20
C PRO A 8 16.93 -16.71 -5.83
N ASN A 9 18.19 -17.16 -5.72
CA ASN A 9 19.07 -16.95 -4.58
C ASN A 9 19.01 -15.46 -4.20
N THR A 10 18.54 -15.16 -2.99
CA THR A 10 18.47 -13.75 -2.57
C THR A 10 19.90 -13.23 -2.47
N PRO A 11 20.26 -12.10 -3.11
CA PRO A 11 21.63 -11.61 -3.09
C PRO A 11 22.08 -11.41 -1.65
N VAL A 12 23.12 -12.14 -1.25
CA VAL A 12 23.79 -11.96 0.04
C VAL A 12 24.62 -10.68 -0.08
N MET A 13 24.09 -9.60 0.46
CA MET A 13 24.77 -8.31 0.50
C MET A 13 25.84 -8.30 1.59
N LYS A 14 27.12 -8.26 1.20
CA LYS A 14 28.24 -8.14 2.15
C LYS A 14 28.05 -6.89 3.04
N GLY A 15 28.17 -7.06 4.36
CA GLY A 15 28.04 -5.97 5.33
C GLY A 15 26.60 -5.69 5.82
N TYR A 16 25.61 -6.45 5.32
CA TYR A 16 24.21 -6.28 5.67
C TYR A 16 23.59 -7.56 6.24
N VAL A 17 22.63 -7.38 7.13
CA VAL A 17 21.78 -8.43 7.69
C VAL A 17 20.37 -8.28 7.07
N PRO A 18 19.81 -9.33 6.46
CA PRO A 18 18.44 -9.30 5.96
C PRO A 18 17.44 -9.48 7.09
N VAL A 19 16.47 -8.57 7.17
CA VAL A 19 15.32 -8.63 8.07
C VAL A 19 14.07 -8.92 7.24
N GLU A 20 13.35 -9.98 7.61
CA GLU A 20 12.10 -10.37 6.95
C GLU A 20 10.90 -9.85 7.74
N ILE A 21 10.06 -9.04 7.09
CA ILE A 21 8.92 -8.38 7.75
C ILE A 21 7.65 -8.84 7.06
N PRO A 22 6.72 -9.50 7.78
CA PRO A 22 5.45 -9.92 7.22
C PRO A 22 4.53 -8.72 7.00
N VAL A 23 3.96 -8.62 5.80
CA VAL A 23 3.08 -7.53 5.37
C VAL A 23 1.91 -8.01 4.49
N LYS A 24 0.95 -7.12 4.22
CA LYS A 24 -0.08 -7.34 3.19
C LYS A 24 0.52 -7.25 1.78
N ARG A 25 -0.09 -7.94 0.81
CA ARG A 25 0.38 -8.00 -0.59
C ARG A 25 0.58 -6.62 -1.23
N TYR A 26 -0.40 -5.73 -1.11
CA TYR A 26 -0.29 -4.39 -1.69
C TYR A 26 0.68 -3.47 -0.95
N ILE A 27 0.93 -3.72 0.35
CA ILE A 27 1.97 -3.01 1.10
C ILE A 27 3.34 -3.40 0.54
N LYS A 28 3.57 -4.70 0.31
CA LYS A 28 4.78 -5.19 -0.36
C LYS A 28 4.97 -4.53 -1.73
N ALA A 29 3.99 -4.62 -2.62
CA ALA A 29 4.06 -4.02 -3.96
C ALA A 29 4.38 -2.52 -3.90
N TYR A 30 3.70 -1.78 -3.02
CA TYR A 30 3.93 -0.35 -2.82
C TYR A 30 5.37 -0.07 -2.35
N ILE A 31 5.85 -0.77 -1.33
CA ILE A 31 7.19 -0.56 -0.77
C ILE A 31 8.27 -0.86 -1.83
N GLU A 32 8.16 -1.99 -2.52
CA GLU A 32 9.13 -2.40 -3.54
C GLU A 32 9.16 -1.43 -4.72
N SER A 33 7.99 -0.93 -5.15
CA SER A 33 7.91 0.05 -6.24
C SER A 33 8.42 1.44 -5.86
N ASN A 34 8.25 1.88 -4.61
CA ASN A 34 8.60 3.25 -4.20
C ASN A 34 10.03 3.35 -3.60
N LEU A 35 10.55 2.27 -3.00
CA LEU A 35 11.90 2.27 -2.41
C LEU A 35 12.93 1.56 -3.28
N GLY A 36 12.49 0.80 -4.29
CA GLY A 36 13.35 -0.03 -5.11
C GLY A 36 13.86 -1.27 -4.37
N LEU A 37 14.45 -2.18 -5.14
CA LEU A 37 15.08 -3.39 -4.65
C LEU A 37 16.59 -3.32 -4.89
N PRO A 38 17.44 -3.70 -3.93
CA PRO A 38 17.12 -4.15 -2.57
C PRO A 38 16.76 -2.98 -1.63
N ILE A 39 15.80 -3.20 -0.73
CA ILE A 39 15.39 -2.21 0.27
C ILE A 39 16.46 -2.14 1.35
N LYS A 40 17.16 -1.00 1.48
CA LYS A 40 18.20 -0.79 2.50
C LYS A 40 17.69 0.15 3.58
N LEU A 41 17.89 -0.21 4.84
CA LEU A 41 17.61 0.66 5.97
C LEU A 41 18.78 1.66 6.09
N GLY A 42 18.64 2.84 5.51
CA GLY A 42 19.61 3.92 5.64
C GLY A 42 19.09 5.02 6.57
N ARG A 43 19.92 5.52 7.49
CA ARG A 43 19.58 6.69 8.33
C ARG A 43 19.36 7.98 7.52
N GLN A 44 19.84 8.04 6.29
CA GLN A 44 19.65 9.17 5.38
C GLN A 44 18.47 8.96 4.42
N SER A 45 17.72 7.86 4.56
CA SER A 45 16.54 7.64 3.73
C SER A 45 15.46 8.62 4.11
N ARG A 46 15.01 9.47 3.18
CA ARG A 46 13.88 10.39 3.36
C ARG A 46 12.51 9.68 3.37
N SER A 47 12.51 8.34 3.47
CA SER A 47 11.30 7.54 3.42
C SER A 47 10.74 7.36 4.82
N LEU A 48 9.52 7.89 5.03
CA LEU A 48 8.76 7.68 6.27
C LEU A 48 8.59 6.20 6.64
N ILE A 49 8.57 5.30 5.64
CA ILE A 49 8.48 3.85 5.87
C ILE A 49 9.77 3.31 6.50
N ILE A 50 10.92 3.77 6.03
CA ILE A 50 12.23 3.36 6.56
C ILE A 50 12.44 3.92 7.97
N GLU A 51 12.07 5.18 8.19
CA GLU A 51 12.09 5.80 9.51
C GLU A 51 11.20 5.05 10.49
N LYS A 52 9.94 4.78 10.11
CA LYS A 52 9.00 4.04 10.96
C LYS A 52 9.47 2.63 11.25
N LEU A 53 10.09 1.96 10.28
CA LEU A 53 10.66 0.65 10.47
C LEU A 53 11.83 0.69 11.47
N HIS A 54 12.68 1.71 11.39
CA HIS A 54 13.78 1.89 12.33
C HIS A 54 13.28 2.06 13.78
N ASP A 55 12.15 2.74 14.00
CA ASP A 55 11.52 2.88 15.33
C ASP A 55 11.05 1.55 15.94
N TYR A 56 10.74 0.56 15.10
CA TYR A 56 10.07 -0.69 15.49
C TYR A 56 10.98 -1.90 15.62
N LEU A 57 12.24 -1.78 15.19
CA LEU A 57 13.23 -2.82 15.33
C LEU A 57 13.69 -2.91 16.79
N GLU A 58 13.78 -4.13 17.30
CA GLU A 58 14.17 -4.42 18.67
C GLU A 58 15.29 -5.47 18.73
N LYS A 59 16.12 -5.40 19.79
CA LYS A 59 17.06 -6.46 20.16
C LYS A 59 16.35 -7.54 20.96
N LYS A 60 15.60 -8.40 20.30
CA LYS A 60 14.98 -9.56 20.95
C LYS A 60 15.18 -10.80 20.09
N GLU A 61 15.17 -11.96 20.74
CA GLU A 61 15.11 -13.22 20.01
C GLU A 61 13.84 -13.28 19.15
N PRO A 62 13.93 -13.81 17.92
CA PRO A 62 12.77 -13.95 17.06
C PRO A 62 11.79 -14.92 17.71
N THR A 63 10.74 -14.36 18.33
CA THR A 63 9.61 -15.17 18.75
C THR A 63 8.93 -15.64 17.47
N LYS A 64 8.79 -16.97 17.29
CA LYS A 64 8.07 -17.56 16.15
C LYS A 64 6.63 -17.03 16.16
N HIS A 65 6.40 -15.93 15.43
CA HIS A 65 5.09 -15.31 15.37
C HIS A 65 4.21 -16.09 14.38
N SER A 66 3.09 -16.62 14.88
CA SER A 66 2.01 -17.20 14.05
C SER A 66 1.18 -16.07 13.39
N THR A 67 1.82 -15.13 12.70
CA THR A 67 1.17 -14.01 12.00
C THR A 67 0.84 -14.32 10.53
N SER A 68 1.14 -15.53 10.05
CA SER A 68 1.07 -15.87 8.61
C SER A 68 -0.32 -15.73 7.98
N ARG A 69 -1.40 -15.87 8.77
CA ARG A 69 -2.77 -15.71 8.25
C ARG A 69 -3.12 -14.25 7.95
N GLU A 70 -2.65 -13.30 8.76
CA GLU A 70 -2.99 -11.88 8.59
C GLU A 70 -2.08 -11.19 7.56
N TYR A 71 -0.81 -11.60 7.52
CA TYR A 71 0.23 -11.01 6.69
C TYR A 71 0.86 -12.10 5.81
N PRO A 72 0.29 -12.34 4.61
CA PRO A 72 0.58 -13.53 3.82
C PRO A 72 1.90 -13.48 3.05
N VAL A 73 2.59 -12.33 3.04
CA VAL A 73 3.84 -12.16 2.30
C VAL A 73 4.87 -11.45 3.17
N THR A 74 6.15 -11.58 2.83
CA THR A 74 7.24 -10.87 3.49
C THR A 74 7.95 -9.90 2.54
N ILE A 75 8.38 -8.76 3.09
CA ILE A 75 9.41 -7.90 2.49
C ILE A 75 10.76 -8.22 3.14
N LYS A 76 11.83 -8.06 2.36
CA LYS A 76 13.21 -8.22 2.85
C LYS A 76 13.90 -6.87 2.88
N VAL A 77 14.30 -6.45 4.07
CA VAL A 77 14.97 -5.17 4.32
C VAL A 77 16.40 -5.45 4.80
N TYR A 78 17.37 -4.80 4.21
CA TYR A 78 18.78 -4.98 4.54
C TYR A 78 19.25 -3.89 5.50
N ILE A 79 19.65 -4.28 6.71
CA ILE A 79 20.22 -3.38 7.72
C ILE A 79 21.73 -3.56 7.78
N THR A 80 22.48 -2.49 8.03
CA THR A 80 23.94 -2.60 8.22
C THR A 80 24.27 -3.33 9.52
N PHE A 81 25.45 -3.94 9.63
CA PHE A 81 25.90 -4.52 10.90
C PHE A 81 25.91 -3.53 12.07
N ALA A 82 26.21 -2.25 11.81
CA ALA A 82 26.15 -1.21 12.83
C ALA A 82 24.72 -1.01 13.35
N GLN A 83 23.72 -1.00 12.46
CA GLN A 83 22.31 -0.94 12.86
C GLN A 83 21.90 -2.21 13.59
N TYR A 84 22.22 -3.39 13.05
CA TYR A 84 21.95 -4.67 13.70
C TYR A 84 22.40 -4.68 15.17
N ARG A 85 23.63 -4.22 15.44
CA ARG A 85 24.18 -4.14 16.80
C ARG A 85 23.52 -3.08 17.68
N ASN A 86 22.92 -2.05 17.12
CA ASN A 86 22.39 -0.91 17.86
C ASN A 86 20.88 -0.96 18.09
N ILE A 87 20.11 -1.34 17.07
CA ILE A 87 18.64 -1.37 17.09
C ILE A 87 18.05 -2.78 17.09
N GLY A 88 18.77 -3.77 16.53
CA GLY A 88 18.31 -5.15 16.38
C GLY A 88 17.72 -5.46 15.00
N ASP A 89 17.18 -6.68 14.86
CA ASP A 89 16.68 -7.26 13.61
C ASP A 89 15.28 -7.87 13.73
N THR A 90 14.63 -7.79 14.89
CA THR A 90 13.32 -8.40 15.10
C THR A 90 12.23 -7.36 15.31
N LEU A 91 11.00 -7.73 14.94
CA LEU A 91 9.80 -6.97 15.27
C LEU A 91 8.85 -7.86 16.06
N SER A 92 8.32 -7.32 17.16
CA SER A 92 7.23 -7.97 17.90
C SER A 92 5.95 -8.07 17.05
N SER A 93 5.03 -8.96 17.40
CA SER A 93 3.71 -9.06 16.76
C SER A 93 2.95 -7.72 16.76
N THR A 94 3.08 -6.96 17.85
CA THR A 94 2.48 -5.62 17.98
C THR A 94 3.13 -4.64 17.01
N ASN A 95 4.46 -4.64 16.90
CA ASN A 95 5.17 -3.75 15.97
C ASN A 95 4.91 -4.12 14.51
N ILE A 96 4.81 -5.40 14.18
CA ILE A 96 4.38 -5.87 12.85
C ILE A 96 3.01 -5.31 12.50
N ARG A 97 2.05 -5.41 13.43
CA ARG A 97 0.69 -4.88 13.24
C ARG A 97 0.70 -3.36 13.06
N ASN A 98 1.41 -2.65 13.94
CA ASN A 98 1.52 -1.19 13.89
C ASN A 98 2.20 -0.71 12.59
N PHE A 99 3.24 -1.41 12.14
CA PHE A 99 3.90 -1.13 10.87
C PHE A 99 2.96 -1.32 9.68
N ASN A 100 2.18 -2.40 9.65
CA ASN A 100 1.20 -2.63 8.60
C ASN A 100 0.09 -1.57 8.60
N ILE A 101 -0.43 -1.17 9.78
CA ILE A 101 -1.43 -0.11 9.91
C ILE A 101 -0.87 1.23 9.41
N PHE A 102 0.38 1.55 9.76
CA PHE A 102 1.05 2.75 9.30
C PHE A 102 1.17 2.78 7.77
N CYS A 103 1.70 1.71 7.18
CA CYS A 103 1.83 1.60 5.72
C CYS A 103 0.48 1.67 5.02
N GLU A 104 -0.53 0.98 5.55
CA GLU A 104 -1.89 0.99 5.00
C GLU A 104 -2.51 2.40 5.05
N THR A 105 -2.30 3.15 6.13
CA THR A 105 -2.75 4.54 6.25
C THR A 105 -2.12 5.41 5.18
N LEU A 106 -0.79 5.35 5.05
CA LEU A 106 -0.04 6.14 4.07
C LEU A 106 -0.47 5.83 2.63
N ILE A 107 -0.61 4.55 2.29
CA ILE A 107 -1.04 4.11 0.95
C ILE A 107 -2.46 4.60 0.66
N LYS A 108 -3.37 4.44 1.64
CA LYS A 108 -4.77 4.82 1.48
C LYS A 108 -4.95 6.33 1.36
N GLU A 109 -4.22 7.13 2.13
CA GLU A 109 -4.24 8.59 1.99
C GLU A 109 -3.80 9.02 0.59
N LYS A 110 -2.68 8.48 0.09
CA LYS A 110 -2.22 8.75 -1.29
C LYS A 110 -3.25 8.30 -2.33
N TYR A 111 -3.84 7.12 -2.15
CA TYR A 111 -4.91 6.61 -3.01
C TYR A 111 -6.13 7.54 -3.04
N TYR A 112 -6.60 8.00 -1.88
CA TYR A 112 -7.76 8.88 -1.78
C TYR A 112 -7.53 10.22 -2.45
N ASN A 113 -6.35 10.81 -2.24
CA ASN A 113 -5.97 12.08 -2.89
C ASN A 113 -5.97 11.91 -4.41
N LEU A 114 -5.28 10.88 -4.93
CA LEU A 114 -5.23 10.59 -6.36
C LEU A 114 -6.62 10.33 -6.97
N MET A 115 -7.49 9.62 -6.26
CA MET A 115 -8.86 9.37 -6.72
C MET A 115 -9.71 10.65 -6.69
N ASN A 116 -9.57 11.50 -5.67
CA ASN A 116 -10.31 12.75 -5.59
C ASN A 116 -9.93 13.68 -6.75
N ASP A 117 -8.62 13.86 -6.99
CA ASP A 117 -8.10 14.66 -8.09
C ASP A 117 -8.62 14.15 -9.45
N ALA A 118 -8.64 12.83 -9.64
CA ALA A 118 -9.09 12.23 -10.89
C ALA A 118 -10.62 12.32 -11.07
N TRP A 119 -11.39 12.20 -9.98
CA TRP A 119 -12.84 12.26 -9.99
C TRP A 119 -13.38 13.65 -10.33
N GLU A 120 -12.64 14.71 -10.03
CA GLU A 120 -12.97 16.08 -10.44
C GLU A 120 -12.91 16.28 -11.95
N VAL A 121 -12.05 15.51 -12.65
CA VAL A 121 -11.82 15.64 -14.09
C VAL A 121 -12.82 14.83 -14.91
N LEU A 122 -13.02 13.55 -14.58
CA LEU A 122 -13.97 12.67 -15.28
C LEU A 122 -14.76 11.81 -14.29
N PRO A 123 -16.09 11.75 -14.39
CA PRO A 123 -16.89 10.84 -13.57
C PRO A 123 -16.73 9.39 -14.07
N GLY A 124 -16.23 8.50 -13.20
CA GLY A 124 -16.09 7.08 -13.53
C GLY A 124 -14.98 6.41 -12.73
N PHE A 125 -15.35 5.57 -11.75
CA PHE A 125 -14.37 4.98 -10.82
C PHE A 125 -13.38 4.09 -11.55
N GLU A 126 -13.89 3.22 -12.39
CA GLU A 126 -13.13 2.18 -13.09
C GLU A 126 -12.17 2.77 -14.12
N CYS A 127 -12.51 3.91 -14.73
CA CYS A 127 -11.67 4.60 -15.70
C CYS A 127 -10.33 5.08 -15.11
N HIS A 128 -10.31 5.42 -13.81
CA HIS A 128 -9.14 6.00 -13.15
C HIS A 128 -8.22 4.95 -12.53
N LEU A 129 -8.73 3.76 -12.25
CA LEU A 129 -8.01 2.71 -11.53
C LEU A 129 -6.66 2.35 -12.17
N PRO A 130 -6.54 2.12 -13.50
CA PRO A 130 -5.26 1.76 -14.09
C PRO A 130 -4.17 2.83 -13.88
N SER A 131 -4.53 4.10 -14.04
CA SER A 131 -3.62 5.23 -13.84
C SER A 131 -3.21 5.36 -12.36
N ILE A 132 -4.17 5.22 -11.45
CA ILE A 132 -3.93 5.35 -10.01
C ILE A 132 -3.07 4.19 -9.48
N ARG A 133 -3.31 2.96 -9.96
CA ARG A 133 -2.46 1.80 -9.69
C ARG A 133 -1.02 2.04 -10.09
N LYS A 134 -0.81 2.55 -11.31
CA LYS A 134 0.51 2.90 -11.82
C LYS A 134 1.20 3.95 -10.95
N LYS A 135 0.48 5.00 -10.52
CA LYS A 135 1.01 6.06 -9.63
C LYS A 135 1.32 5.56 -8.21
N LEU A 136 0.57 4.58 -7.72
CA LEU A 136 0.83 3.95 -6.43
C LEU A 136 1.96 2.91 -6.51
N GLY A 137 2.18 2.31 -7.68
CA GLY A 137 3.08 1.17 -7.82
C GLY A 137 2.47 -0.13 -7.29
N ILE A 138 1.15 -0.30 -7.42
CA ILE A 138 0.40 -1.46 -6.93
C ILE A 138 -0.30 -2.14 -8.10
N ASP A 139 0.05 -3.40 -8.36
CA ASP A 139 -0.59 -4.20 -9.40
C ASP A 139 -2.01 -4.68 -9.00
N ILE A 140 -2.73 -5.26 -9.96
CA ILE A 140 -4.11 -5.74 -9.74
C ILE A 140 -4.16 -6.96 -8.81
N GLU A 141 -3.13 -7.80 -8.83
CA GLU A 141 -3.05 -9.02 -8.02
C GLU A 141 -2.82 -8.72 -6.54
N ALA A 142 -2.19 -7.59 -6.22
CA ALA A 142 -1.89 -7.19 -4.86
C ALA A 142 -3.06 -6.51 -4.15
N TRP A 143 -3.92 -5.77 -4.88
CA TRP A 143 -5.14 -5.14 -4.35
C TRP A 143 -6.24 -5.13 -5.42
N SER A 144 -7.27 -5.98 -5.33
CA SER A 144 -8.33 -6.07 -6.35
C SER A 144 -9.15 -4.77 -6.53
N ASP A 145 -9.70 -4.54 -7.73
CA ASP A 145 -10.56 -3.39 -8.04
C ASP A 145 -11.78 -3.28 -7.12
N ASP A 146 -12.46 -4.40 -6.85
CA ASP A 146 -13.62 -4.43 -5.94
C ASP A 146 -13.28 -3.95 -4.53
N SER A 147 -12.10 -4.33 -4.03
CA SER A 147 -11.62 -3.90 -2.73
C SER A 147 -11.31 -2.40 -2.73
N MET A 148 -10.63 -1.91 -3.77
CA MET A 148 -10.35 -0.48 -3.94
C MET A 148 -11.65 0.35 -4.03
N LYS A 149 -12.66 -0.15 -4.75
CA LYS A 149 -13.99 0.47 -4.91
C LYS A 149 -14.72 0.56 -3.58
N LYS A 150 -14.77 -0.55 -2.84
CA LYS A 150 -15.40 -0.61 -1.51
C LYS A 150 -14.70 0.31 -0.52
N ASP A 151 -13.37 0.36 -0.52
CA ASP A 151 -12.62 1.23 0.38
C ASP A 151 -12.80 2.71 0.04
N TYR A 152 -12.78 3.08 -1.24
CA TYR A 152 -13.04 4.46 -1.64
C TYR A 152 -14.48 4.89 -1.37
N TYR A 153 -15.46 4.01 -1.59
CA TYR A 153 -16.84 4.25 -1.21
C TYR A 153 -16.98 4.53 0.30
N ARG A 154 -16.35 3.70 1.15
CA ARG A 154 -16.33 3.89 2.62
C ARG A 154 -15.69 5.21 3.02
N TYR A 155 -14.57 5.57 2.38
CA TYR A 155 -13.90 6.85 2.57
C TYR A 155 -14.82 8.03 2.24
N ARG A 156 -15.43 8.03 1.05
CA ARG A 156 -16.35 9.09 0.61
C ARG A 156 -17.56 9.22 1.54
N LYS A 157 -18.15 8.09 1.95
CA LYS A 157 -19.25 8.07 2.93
C LYS A 157 -18.84 8.70 4.26
N ARG A 158 -17.65 8.36 4.79
CA ARG A 158 -17.14 8.91 6.05
C ARG A 158 -16.85 10.42 5.97
N LYS A 159 -16.41 10.90 4.80
CA LYS A 159 -16.06 12.31 4.56
C LYS A 159 -17.23 13.17 4.06
N GLY A 160 -18.43 12.61 3.92
CA GLY A 160 -19.60 13.33 3.40
C GLY A 160 -19.51 13.70 1.92
N LEU A 161 -18.65 13.02 1.14
CA LEU A 161 -18.45 13.27 -0.28
C LEU A 161 -19.53 12.58 -1.14
N ARG A 162 -19.80 13.11 -2.34
CA ARG A 162 -20.78 12.56 -3.30
C ARG A 162 -20.51 11.08 -3.58
N LEU A 163 -21.45 10.17 -3.30
CA LEU A 163 -21.21 8.73 -3.47
C LEU A 163 -21.08 8.31 -4.95
N LEU A 164 -20.27 7.27 -5.20
CA LEU A 164 -19.92 6.76 -6.54
C LEU A 164 -21.12 6.32 -7.38
N ASN A 165 -22.23 5.88 -6.75
CA ASN A 165 -23.39 5.27 -7.40
C ASN A 165 -24.66 6.12 -7.33
N ARG A 166 -24.58 7.42 -7.06
CA ARG A 166 -25.77 8.25 -7.21
C ARG A 166 -26.02 8.45 -8.71
N LYS A 167 -26.72 7.48 -9.33
CA LYS A 167 -27.49 7.72 -10.56
C LYS A 167 -28.12 9.10 -10.36
N GLU A 168 -27.84 10.02 -11.27
CA GLU A 168 -28.48 11.33 -11.31
C GLU A 168 -29.97 11.17 -11.64
N ARG A 169 -30.72 10.50 -10.78
CA ARG A 169 -32.16 10.64 -10.71
C ARG A 169 -32.41 11.94 -9.98
N SER A 170 -32.41 13.09 -10.68
CA SER A 170 -33.24 14.28 -10.36
C SER A 170 -32.80 15.66 -10.90
N HIS A 171 -31.88 15.83 -11.88
CA HIS A 171 -31.62 17.20 -12.40
C HIS A 171 -31.51 17.39 -13.92
N LEU A 172 -31.81 16.39 -14.75
CA LEU A 172 -31.98 16.56 -16.21
C LEU A 172 -33.43 16.42 -16.69
N LYS A 173 -34.40 16.66 -15.79
CA LYS A 173 -35.78 16.97 -16.16
C LYS A 173 -36.12 18.31 -15.53
N MET A 174 -35.79 19.41 -16.20
CA MET A 174 -36.39 20.77 -16.04
C MET A 174 -35.57 21.84 -16.81
N SER A 175 -35.24 21.59 -18.08
CA SER A 175 -34.76 22.67 -18.97
C SER A 175 -35.05 22.40 -20.46
N ALA A 176 -36.01 21.53 -20.78
CA ALA A 176 -36.40 21.22 -22.16
C ALA A 176 -37.91 21.38 -22.43
N LEU A 177 -38.61 22.17 -21.62
CA LEU A 177 -40.00 22.55 -21.86
C LEU A 177 -40.22 24.01 -21.46
N HIS A 178 -39.79 24.93 -22.31
CA HIS A 178 -40.44 26.21 -22.62
C HIS A 178 -39.51 27.04 -23.51
N LEU A 179 -39.50 26.72 -24.79
CA LEU A 179 -39.31 27.73 -25.83
C LEU A 179 -40.71 28.02 -26.37
N PRO A 180 -41.26 29.24 -26.23
CA PRO A 180 -42.50 29.58 -26.88
C PRO A 180 -42.25 29.60 -28.39
N PHE A 181 -43.02 28.78 -29.11
CA PHE A 181 -43.27 28.97 -30.52
C PHE A 181 -44.13 30.23 -30.67
N LEU A 182 -43.61 31.19 -31.45
CA LEU A 182 -44.28 32.36 -32.05
C LEU A 182 -44.85 33.42 -31.12
#